data_AF-A0A7J4TZ14-F1
#
_entry.id   AF-A0A7J4TZ14-F1
#
_cell.length_a   1.000
_cell.length_b   1.000
_cell.length_c   1.000
_cell.angle_alpha   90.00
_cell.angle_beta   90.00
_cell.angle_gamma   90.00
#
_symmetry.space_group_name_H-M   'P 1'
#
loop_
_entity.id
_entity.type
_entity.pdbx_description
1 polymer ?
#
loop_
_entity_poly.entity_id
_entity_poly.type
_entity_poly.pdbx_seq_one_letter_code
_entity_poly.pdbx_strand_id
1 'polypeptide(L)'
;SISVIPKNDGTVHLVSVTSSNTRVRLLDLDADGDGVADAADAFPDDAAQTEDRDGDGYGDNTALAGGDQFPDDPTQWADRDGDGYGDEAEGTDGDMFPDDPNQWEDADGDGVGDNQADPNGDVFPEDPTQWADRDRDGFGDAPNGVRPDECPDANGFSSNDRRGCPDKDLDGWSDPDANWLVAQGADAFPNDKTQWADFDGDGYGDHPDGTTPDACITSGGTSVRALVPELGATTRYISEAHYGCPDLDGDGWADASEVGEGMAENPTEHMDLDGDGVGANTDYNDTNALVIDIEDHCLLSFDDLREVCLGWRSTEYQDYLATLNESERNRMSYNYWNQSLAGSSSSGGLDMALVAEVGLVAGGIFVVCSVVILLLGAMTKRVKRPSEEKQFDSFGFDESANEEALSGQAGLSATGGLVDDLWDDEDAPEPMGAEEALDDAEEAPIITSMVEDVVLQSSTPAEPSSEPEAPAAMESVEEAAGDEPEREAPPVPEEGLPNGWTMDQWKWYGHQWLEQNKGS
;
A
#
# COMPACT_ATOMS: atom_id res chain seq x y z
N SER A 1 -85.97 9.49 57.18
CA SER A 1 -85.61 10.23 55.95
C SER A 1 -84.12 10.04 55.72
N ILE A 2 -83.72 9.71 54.49
CA ILE A 2 -82.31 9.72 54.10
C ILE A 2 -82.10 11.07 53.43
N SER A 3 -81.18 11.87 53.97
CA SER A 3 -80.78 13.13 53.35
C SER A 3 -79.35 12.94 52.87
N VAL A 4 -79.15 13.02 51.56
CA VAL A 4 -77.80 13.06 50.96
C VAL A 4 -77.40 14.53 50.91
N ILE A 5 -76.33 14.89 51.60
CA ILE A 5 -75.78 16.25 51.57
C ILE A 5 -74.47 16.16 50.78
N PRO A 6 -74.48 16.44 49.47
CA PRO A 6 -73.24 16.49 48.71
C PRO A 6 -72.42 17.70 49.18
N LYS A 7 -71.14 17.48 49.43
CA LYS A 7 -70.14 18.54 49.56
C LYS A 7 -69.22 18.52 48.35
N ASN A 8 -68.63 19.67 48.03
CA ASN A 8 -67.71 19.84 46.90
C ASN A 8 -66.32 19.20 47.13
N ASP A 9 -66.16 18.38 48.18
CA ASP A 9 -64.92 17.70 48.57
C ASP A 9 -64.95 16.19 48.28
N GLY A 10 -65.97 15.72 47.53
CA GLY A 10 -66.11 14.30 47.16
C GLY A 10 -66.61 13.39 48.28
N THR A 11 -66.89 13.93 49.48
CA THR A 11 -67.37 13.12 50.60
C THR A 11 -68.90 13.04 50.63
N VAL A 12 -69.44 11.82 50.73
CA VAL A 12 -70.88 11.57 50.85
C VAL A 12 -71.21 11.17 52.30
N HIS A 13 -71.85 12.07 53.04
CA HIS A 13 -72.34 11.78 54.38
C HIS A 13 -73.78 11.25 54.34
N LEU A 14 -73.97 10.00 54.75
CA LEU A 14 -75.28 9.36 54.85
C LEU A 14 -75.76 9.40 56.31
N VAL A 15 -76.75 10.26 56.60
CA VAL A 15 -77.33 10.37 57.95
C VAL A 15 -78.72 9.74 57.98
N SER A 16 -78.87 8.65 58.74
CA SER A 16 -80.14 7.92 58.94
C SER A 16 -80.64 8.10 60.37
N VAL A 17 -81.81 8.71 60.54
CA VAL A 17 -82.33 9.13 61.87
C VAL A 17 -83.41 8.20 62.44
N THR A 18 -83.83 7.14 61.74
CA THR A 18 -84.99 6.33 62.18
C THR A 18 -84.91 4.83 61.89
N SER A 19 -83.77 4.27 61.50
CA SER A 19 -83.64 2.83 61.23
C SER A 19 -82.60 2.17 62.13
N SER A 20 -82.96 1.07 62.79
CA SER A 20 -82.05 0.23 63.58
C SER A 20 -81.09 -0.61 62.72
N ASN A 21 -81.27 -0.60 61.39
CA ASN A 21 -80.36 -1.23 60.44
C ASN A 21 -80.36 -0.41 59.13
N THR A 22 -79.21 0.11 58.73
CA THR A 22 -79.01 0.81 57.46
C THR A 22 -77.95 0.02 56.68
N ARG A 23 -78.29 -0.41 55.46
CA ARG A 23 -77.34 -1.05 54.54
C ARG A 23 -77.04 -0.07 53.41
N VAL A 24 -75.79 0.35 53.32
CA VAL A 24 -75.28 1.13 52.18
C VAL A 24 -74.64 0.12 51.23
N ARG A 25 -75.01 0.18 49.95
CA ARG A 25 -74.31 -0.55 48.88
C ARG A 25 -73.65 0.51 48.00
N LEU A 26 -72.33 0.47 47.94
CA LEU A 26 -71.59 1.10 46.87
C LEU A 26 -71.68 0.14 45.68
N LEU A 27 -72.11 0.64 44.53
CA LEU A 27 -72.03 -0.08 43.28
C LEU A 27 -70.91 0.64 42.53
N ASP A 28 -69.81 -0.08 42.35
CA ASP A 28 -68.87 0.29 41.31
C ASP A 28 -69.53 -0.03 39.97
N LEU A 29 -69.36 0.87 39.00
CA LEU A 29 -69.80 0.62 37.64
C LEU A 29 -68.71 -0.24 36.98
N ASP A 30 -69.16 -1.14 36.11
CA ASP A 30 -68.35 -2.03 35.29
C ASP A 30 -69.04 -1.93 33.93
N ALA A 31 -68.57 -0.97 33.13
CA ALA A 31 -69.27 -0.45 31.97
C ALA A 31 -69.17 -1.38 30.76
N ASP A 32 -68.06 -2.10 30.62
CA ASP A 32 -67.82 -3.08 29.55
C ASP A 32 -68.05 -4.54 29.97
N GLY A 33 -68.11 -4.82 31.27
CA GLY A 33 -68.54 -6.11 31.83
C GLY A 33 -67.45 -7.15 31.96
N ASP A 34 -66.18 -6.76 32.03
CA ASP A 34 -65.05 -7.70 32.14
C ASP A 34 -64.74 -8.16 33.58
N GLY A 35 -65.38 -7.52 34.56
CA GLY A 35 -65.27 -7.83 35.98
C GLY A 35 -64.24 -7.02 36.75
N VAL A 36 -63.57 -6.07 36.11
CA VAL A 36 -62.90 -4.93 36.74
C VAL A 36 -63.91 -3.78 36.84
N ALA A 37 -63.75 -2.91 37.83
CA ALA A 37 -64.64 -1.77 37.97
C ALA A 37 -64.04 -0.54 37.31
N ASP A 38 -64.87 0.33 36.71
CA ASP A 38 -64.45 1.54 35.97
C ASP A 38 -63.45 2.43 36.74
N ALA A 39 -63.49 2.42 38.07
CA ALA A 39 -62.60 3.22 38.91
C ALA A 39 -61.19 2.63 39.10
N ALA A 40 -61.03 1.34 38.81
CA ALA A 40 -59.79 0.57 38.91
C ALA A 40 -59.34 0.01 37.55
N ASP A 41 -60.11 0.27 36.50
CA ASP A 41 -59.87 -0.15 35.13
C ASP A 41 -59.21 0.98 34.34
N ALA A 42 -58.08 0.67 33.69
CA ALA A 42 -57.41 1.61 32.80
C ALA A 42 -58.22 1.88 31.51
N PHE A 43 -59.03 0.91 31.07
CA PHE A 43 -59.86 0.98 29.87
C PHE A 43 -61.33 0.67 30.15
N PRO A 44 -62.09 1.53 30.86
CA PRO A 44 -63.46 1.23 31.30
C PRO A 44 -64.52 0.92 30.23
N ASP A 45 -64.19 1.11 28.95
CA ASP A 45 -65.09 0.86 27.81
C ASP A 45 -64.60 -0.33 26.94
N ASP A 46 -63.46 -0.95 27.26
CA ASP A 46 -62.87 -2.06 26.51
C ASP A 46 -62.59 -3.29 27.39
N ALA A 47 -63.56 -4.20 27.40
CA ALA A 47 -63.53 -5.45 28.16
C ALA A 47 -62.36 -6.41 27.82
N ALA A 48 -61.52 -6.07 26.83
CA ALA A 48 -60.31 -6.79 26.47
C ALA A 48 -59.08 -6.37 27.30
N GLN A 49 -59.07 -5.15 27.83
CA GLN A 49 -57.90 -4.52 28.45
C GLN A 49 -58.27 -3.94 29.81
N THR A 50 -57.43 -4.18 30.82
CA THR A 50 -57.72 -3.72 32.20
C THR A 50 -56.57 -2.99 32.86
N GLU A 51 -55.35 -3.25 32.40
CA GLU A 51 -54.09 -2.73 32.95
C GLU A 51 -53.36 -1.95 31.83
N ASP A 52 -52.74 -0.84 32.22
CA ASP A 52 -51.87 0.04 31.42
C ASP A 52 -50.74 0.46 32.38
N ARG A 53 -49.63 -0.26 32.36
CA ARG A 53 -48.61 -0.14 33.42
C ARG A 53 -47.70 1.06 33.22
N ASP A 54 -47.35 1.37 31.98
CA ASP A 54 -46.44 2.46 31.63
C ASP A 54 -47.16 3.75 31.24
N GLY A 55 -48.47 3.70 30.99
CA GLY A 55 -49.34 4.85 30.81
C GLY A 55 -49.36 5.39 29.38
N ASP A 56 -49.06 4.56 28.39
CA ASP A 56 -49.03 4.93 26.98
C ASP A 56 -50.42 4.94 26.31
N GLY A 57 -51.41 4.33 26.97
CA GLY A 57 -52.79 4.22 26.51
C GLY A 57 -53.07 3.00 25.64
N TYR A 58 -52.17 2.02 25.59
CA TYR A 58 -52.39 0.67 25.11
C TYR A 58 -52.44 -0.30 26.30
N GLY A 59 -53.20 -1.39 26.18
CA GLY A 59 -53.43 -2.29 27.31
C GLY A 59 -52.47 -3.47 27.33
N ASP A 60 -51.97 -3.83 28.52
CA ASP A 60 -50.96 -4.87 28.78
C ASP A 60 -51.35 -6.29 28.25
N ASN A 61 -52.59 -6.54 27.83
CA ASN A 61 -53.03 -7.85 27.37
C ASN A 61 -52.60 -8.13 25.91
N THR A 62 -51.32 -8.49 25.75
CA THR A 62 -50.65 -8.88 24.48
C THR A 62 -51.36 -9.97 23.67
N ALA A 63 -52.20 -10.80 24.31
CA ALA A 63 -52.87 -11.92 23.66
C ALA A 63 -53.99 -11.50 22.69
N LEU A 64 -54.41 -10.24 22.74
CA LEU A 64 -55.49 -9.67 21.95
C LEU A 64 -54.95 -8.65 20.95
N ALA A 65 -55.65 -8.49 19.82
CA ALA A 65 -55.25 -7.53 18.80
C ALA A 65 -55.32 -6.10 19.36
N GLY A 66 -54.22 -5.36 19.26
CA GLY A 66 -54.08 -4.01 19.83
C GLY A 66 -53.69 -4.00 21.31
N GLY A 67 -53.33 -5.15 21.89
CA GLY A 67 -52.61 -5.19 23.16
C GLY A 67 -51.16 -4.78 22.97
N ASP A 68 -50.66 -4.06 23.95
CA ASP A 68 -49.30 -3.53 24.03
C ASP A 68 -48.28 -4.68 24.07
N GLN A 69 -47.36 -4.72 23.10
CA GLN A 69 -46.27 -5.70 23.04
C GLN A 69 -45.11 -5.39 24.00
N PHE A 70 -45.02 -4.16 24.51
CA PHE A 70 -44.01 -3.69 25.45
C PHE A 70 -44.63 -3.08 26.73
N PRO A 71 -45.28 -3.88 27.61
CA PRO A 71 -46.03 -3.41 28.79
C PRO A 71 -45.26 -2.66 29.89
N ASP A 72 -43.99 -2.37 29.69
CA ASP A 72 -43.14 -1.63 30.62
C ASP A 72 -42.44 -0.43 29.94
N ASP A 73 -42.66 -0.20 28.64
CA ASP A 73 -42.06 0.87 27.86
C ASP A 73 -43.12 1.83 27.27
N PRO A 74 -43.28 3.04 27.85
CA PRO A 74 -44.33 3.97 27.44
C PRO A 74 -44.14 4.57 26.04
N THR A 75 -43.07 4.22 25.35
CA THR A 75 -42.74 4.73 24.01
C THR A 75 -42.95 3.70 22.91
N GLN A 76 -43.22 2.44 23.25
CA GLN A 76 -43.40 1.34 22.31
C GLN A 76 -44.66 0.56 22.64
N TRP A 77 -45.45 0.19 21.63
CA TRP A 77 -46.66 -0.62 21.86
C TRP A 77 -46.90 -1.73 20.83
N ALA A 78 -46.17 -1.70 19.72
CA ALA A 78 -46.33 -2.63 18.61
C ALA A 78 -44.99 -3.23 18.22
N ASP A 79 -45.02 -4.51 17.86
CA ASP A 79 -43.90 -5.29 17.31
C ASP A 79 -44.53 -6.16 16.22
N ARG A 80 -44.43 -5.71 14.96
CA ARG A 80 -45.18 -6.31 13.85
C ARG A 80 -44.54 -7.57 13.32
N ASP A 81 -43.22 -7.65 13.31
CA ASP A 81 -42.49 -8.77 12.75
C ASP A 81 -41.99 -9.76 13.82
N GLY A 82 -42.07 -9.40 15.10
CA GLY A 82 -41.83 -10.26 16.25
C GLY A 82 -40.37 -10.38 16.62
N ASP A 83 -39.53 -9.39 16.28
CA ASP A 83 -38.10 -9.39 16.57
C ASP A 83 -37.77 -8.90 17.98
N GLY A 84 -38.74 -8.25 18.65
CA GLY A 84 -38.63 -7.72 20.01
C GLY A 84 -38.14 -6.27 20.08
N TYR A 85 -38.05 -5.57 18.95
CA TYR A 85 -37.89 -4.13 18.85
C TYR A 85 -39.25 -3.49 18.51
N GLY A 86 -39.46 -2.26 18.95
CA GLY A 86 -40.78 -1.64 18.84
C GLY A 86 -40.95 -0.83 17.56
N ASP A 87 -42.08 -0.97 16.85
CA ASP A 87 -42.39 -0.32 15.57
C ASP A 87 -42.25 1.23 15.58
N GLU A 88 -42.25 1.87 16.75
CA GLU A 88 -42.12 3.32 16.85
C GLU A 88 -40.64 3.74 16.85
N ALA A 89 -40.14 4.17 15.68
CA ALA A 89 -38.75 4.57 15.48
C ALA A 89 -38.23 5.68 16.42
N GLU A 90 -39.10 6.54 16.96
CA GLU A 90 -38.72 7.59 17.93
C GLU A 90 -38.75 7.11 19.40
N GLY A 91 -39.24 5.89 19.65
CA GLY A 91 -39.28 5.30 20.98
C GLY A 91 -37.94 4.69 21.41
N THR A 92 -37.90 4.14 22.62
CA THR A 92 -36.77 3.37 23.12
C THR A 92 -36.60 2.12 22.25
N ASP A 93 -35.37 1.84 21.81
CA ASP A 93 -35.04 0.67 20.97
C ASP A 93 -36.03 0.50 19.80
N GLY A 94 -36.35 1.63 19.13
CA GLY A 94 -37.27 1.65 18.00
C GLY A 94 -36.70 0.93 16.79
N ASP A 95 -37.56 0.14 16.16
CA ASP A 95 -37.29 -0.64 14.97
C ASP A 95 -37.37 0.25 13.71
N MET A 96 -36.23 0.40 13.03
CA MET A 96 -36.12 1.12 11.76
C MET A 96 -36.69 0.33 10.57
N PHE A 97 -36.89 -0.98 10.71
CA PHE A 97 -37.45 -1.89 9.71
C PHE A 97 -38.63 -2.73 10.25
N PRO A 98 -39.81 -2.13 10.54
CA PRO A 98 -40.98 -2.80 11.15
C PRO A 98 -41.62 -3.99 10.42
N ASP A 99 -41.07 -4.41 9.29
CA ASP A 99 -41.56 -5.55 8.50
C ASP A 99 -40.45 -6.61 8.26
N ASP A 100 -39.21 -6.41 8.73
CA ASP A 100 -38.09 -7.35 8.58
C ASP A 100 -37.53 -7.79 9.95
N PRO A 101 -37.86 -9.01 10.41
CA PRO A 101 -37.50 -9.46 11.76
C PRO A 101 -36.00 -9.76 11.94
N ASN A 102 -35.17 -9.50 10.92
CA ASN A 102 -33.73 -9.61 11.01
C ASN A 102 -33.04 -8.25 11.02
N GLN A 103 -33.76 -7.13 10.96
CA GLN A 103 -33.18 -5.79 10.92
C GLN A 103 -33.97 -4.88 11.83
N TRP A 104 -33.29 -4.09 12.66
CA TRP A 104 -33.93 -3.13 13.56
C TRP A 104 -33.19 -1.80 13.67
N GLU A 105 -31.92 -1.75 13.26
CA GLU A 105 -31.03 -0.59 13.39
C GLU A 105 -30.53 -0.15 12.02
N ASP A 106 -30.44 1.17 11.80
CA ASP A 106 -29.92 1.84 10.60
C ASP A 106 -29.14 3.08 11.07
N ALA A 107 -27.85 2.90 11.37
CA ALA A 107 -27.04 3.90 12.02
C ALA A 107 -26.69 5.10 11.13
N ASP A 108 -26.58 4.90 9.81
CA ASP A 108 -26.21 5.95 8.86
C ASP A 108 -27.37 6.46 7.98
N GLY A 109 -28.51 5.78 8.02
CA GLY A 109 -29.77 6.22 7.41
C GLY A 109 -29.86 5.93 5.92
N ASP A 110 -29.14 4.92 5.42
CA ASP A 110 -29.14 4.55 4.00
C ASP A 110 -30.33 3.63 3.61
N GLY A 111 -31.04 3.11 4.61
CA GLY A 111 -32.19 2.23 4.45
C GLY A 111 -31.83 0.75 4.28
N VAL A 112 -30.61 0.35 4.63
CA VAL A 112 -30.15 -1.03 4.81
C VAL A 112 -29.86 -1.22 6.30
N GLY A 113 -30.27 -2.36 6.87
CA GLY A 113 -30.13 -2.54 8.31
C GLY A 113 -28.76 -3.08 8.72
N ASP A 114 -28.26 -2.65 9.88
CA ASP A 114 -26.91 -2.92 10.38
C ASP A 114 -26.68 -4.35 10.89
N ASN A 115 -27.75 -5.15 11.03
CA ASN A 115 -27.61 -6.48 11.61
C ASN A 115 -26.92 -7.44 10.63
N GLN A 116 -25.63 -7.67 10.85
CA GLN A 116 -24.78 -8.57 10.05
C GLN A 116 -25.20 -10.06 10.13
N ALA A 117 -26.16 -10.43 10.98
CA ALA A 117 -26.75 -11.77 10.97
C ALA A 117 -27.58 -12.02 9.68
N ASP A 118 -28.11 -10.97 9.07
CA ASP A 118 -28.71 -11.02 7.73
C ASP A 118 -27.59 -10.93 6.67
N PRO A 119 -27.56 -11.84 5.68
CA PRO A 119 -26.69 -11.72 4.52
C PRO A 119 -26.84 -10.43 3.70
N ASN A 120 -27.94 -9.70 3.85
CA ASN A 120 -28.18 -8.40 3.20
C ASN A 120 -28.04 -7.22 4.16
N GLY A 121 -27.57 -7.45 5.40
CA GLY A 121 -27.27 -6.38 6.32
C GLY A 121 -26.13 -5.51 5.81
N ASP A 122 -26.12 -4.26 6.26
CA ASP A 122 -25.12 -3.28 5.93
C ASP A 122 -23.73 -3.71 6.44
N VAL A 123 -22.76 -3.75 5.51
CA VAL A 123 -21.36 -4.05 5.82
C VAL A 123 -20.60 -2.81 6.30
N PHE A 124 -21.08 -1.60 6.00
CA PHE A 124 -20.50 -0.32 6.41
C PHE A 124 -21.50 0.59 7.16
N PRO A 125 -21.90 0.25 8.41
CA PRO A 125 -22.87 0.99 9.24
C PRO A 125 -22.59 2.48 9.54
N GLU A 126 -21.47 3.02 9.05
CA GLU A 126 -21.07 4.43 9.27
C GLU A 126 -20.96 5.21 7.95
N ASP A 127 -21.15 4.57 6.79
CA ASP A 127 -20.99 5.16 5.48
C ASP A 127 -22.28 4.99 4.66
N PRO A 128 -23.19 5.98 4.65
CA PRO A 128 -24.52 5.85 4.04
C PRO A 128 -24.49 5.81 2.51
N THR A 129 -23.29 5.74 1.94
CA THR A 129 -23.05 5.66 0.52
C THR A 129 -22.55 4.29 0.08
N GLN A 130 -22.24 3.40 1.03
CA GLN A 130 -21.74 2.05 0.80
C GLN A 130 -22.44 1.08 1.75
N TRP A 131 -23.11 0.05 1.23
CA TRP A 131 -23.83 -0.92 2.08
C TRP A 131 -23.43 -2.38 1.87
N ALA A 132 -22.72 -2.66 0.79
CA ALA A 132 -22.40 -4.02 0.35
C ALA A 132 -20.93 -4.13 0.01
N ASP A 133 -20.34 -5.27 0.37
CA ASP A 133 -18.98 -5.68 0.03
C ASP A 133 -19.04 -7.17 -0.35
N ARG A 134 -19.05 -7.45 -1.65
CA ARG A 134 -19.32 -8.81 -2.15
C ARG A 134 -18.14 -9.75 -1.97
N ASP A 135 -16.92 -9.24 -2.14
CA ASP A 135 -15.70 -10.04 -2.11
C ASP A 135 -14.91 -9.90 -0.79
N ARG A 136 -15.42 -9.07 0.12
CA ARG A 136 -15.00 -8.91 1.52
C ARG A 136 -13.60 -8.36 1.64
N ASP A 137 -13.27 -7.39 0.81
CA ASP A 137 -11.98 -6.72 0.81
C ASP A 137 -11.96 -5.42 1.63
N GLY A 138 -13.14 -4.98 2.08
CA GLY A 138 -13.33 -3.76 2.88
C GLY A 138 -13.60 -2.51 2.06
N PHE A 139 -13.78 -2.62 0.74
CA PHE A 139 -14.28 -1.55 -0.13
C PHE A 139 -15.73 -1.83 -0.53
N GLY A 140 -16.52 -0.77 -0.65
CA GLY A 140 -17.95 -0.92 -0.93
C GLY A 140 -18.26 -1.01 -2.43
N ASP A 141 -19.14 -1.94 -2.80
CA ASP A 141 -19.61 -2.22 -4.17
C ASP A 141 -20.32 -1.04 -4.83
N ALA A 142 -20.82 -0.06 -4.06
CA ALA A 142 -21.71 0.97 -4.58
C ALA A 142 -20.88 1.99 -5.41
N PRO A 143 -21.08 2.09 -6.75
CA PRO A 143 -20.17 2.81 -7.63
C PRO A 143 -20.18 4.34 -7.45
N ASN A 144 -21.23 4.87 -6.81
CA ASN A 144 -21.36 6.30 -6.53
C ASN A 144 -21.04 6.64 -5.07
N GLY A 145 -20.64 5.67 -4.27
CA GLY A 145 -20.33 5.89 -2.87
C GLY A 145 -18.96 6.52 -2.66
N VAL A 146 -18.60 6.68 -1.39
CA VAL A 146 -17.26 7.10 -0.99
C VAL A 146 -16.33 5.92 -1.16
N ARG A 147 -15.20 6.14 -1.84
CA ARG A 147 -14.17 5.12 -2.10
C ARG A 147 -14.77 3.78 -2.62
N PRO A 148 -15.52 3.80 -3.73
CA PRO A 148 -16.11 2.59 -4.30
C PRO A 148 -15.01 1.61 -4.68
N ASP A 149 -15.35 0.34 -4.57
CA ASP A 149 -14.61 -0.76 -5.16
C ASP A 149 -14.78 -0.74 -6.69
N GLU A 150 -13.65 -0.75 -7.39
CA GLU A 150 -13.57 -0.82 -8.84
C GLU A 150 -13.51 -2.26 -9.37
N CYS A 151 -13.32 -3.24 -8.48
CA CYS A 151 -13.31 -4.67 -8.73
C CYS A 151 -14.28 -5.48 -7.83
N PRO A 152 -15.62 -5.23 -7.83
CA PRO A 152 -16.61 -5.84 -6.91
C PRO A 152 -16.74 -7.37 -6.84
N ASP A 153 -15.99 -8.11 -7.66
CA ASP A 153 -16.03 -9.57 -7.73
C ASP A 153 -14.66 -10.20 -7.41
N ALA A 154 -13.65 -9.39 -7.08
CA ALA A 154 -12.26 -9.81 -6.99
C ALA A 154 -11.51 -9.10 -5.85
N ASN A 155 -11.51 -9.75 -4.69
CA ASN A 155 -10.91 -9.25 -3.46
C ASN A 155 -9.50 -8.67 -3.69
N GLY A 156 -9.34 -7.41 -3.30
CA GLY A 156 -8.13 -6.65 -3.51
C GLY A 156 -7.87 -5.58 -2.46
N PHE A 157 -6.65 -5.05 -2.44
CA PHE A 157 -6.26 -4.04 -1.45
C PHE A 157 -5.59 -2.81 -2.08
N SER A 158 -5.66 -2.69 -3.40
CA SER A 158 -5.18 -1.49 -4.09
C SER A 158 -5.95 -0.25 -3.61
N SER A 159 -5.25 0.88 -3.55
CA SER A 159 -5.77 2.12 -2.96
C SER A 159 -5.48 3.39 -3.77
N ASN A 160 -4.48 3.37 -4.66
CA ASN A 160 -3.98 4.56 -5.36
C ASN A 160 -4.63 4.78 -6.73
N ASP A 161 -4.78 3.71 -7.52
CA ASP A 161 -5.42 3.75 -8.84
C ASP A 161 -6.87 3.24 -8.76
N ARG A 162 -7.07 1.94 -8.97
CA ARG A 162 -8.35 1.28 -8.91
C ARG A 162 -8.51 0.71 -7.52
N ARG A 163 -9.42 1.22 -6.71
CA ARG A 163 -9.59 0.72 -5.33
C ARG A 163 -10.25 -0.66 -5.31
N GLY A 164 -9.88 -1.51 -4.35
CA GLY A 164 -10.43 -2.86 -4.16
C GLY A 164 -10.06 -3.88 -5.25
N CYS A 165 -9.14 -3.51 -6.15
CA CYS A 165 -8.62 -4.44 -7.14
C CYS A 165 -7.44 -5.26 -6.59
N PRO A 166 -7.19 -6.46 -7.16
CA PRO A 166 -6.07 -7.29 -6.74
C PRO A 166 -4.74 -6.52 -6.80
N ASP A 167 -4.02 -6.53 -5.70
CA ASP A 167 -2.69 -5.93 -5.53
C ASP A 167 -1.84 -6.98 -4.81
N LYS A 168 -0.87 -7.55 -5.52
CA LYS A 168 -0.17 -8.74 -5.06
C LYS A 168 0.99 -8.44 -4.12
N ASP A 169 1.65 -7.30 -4.25
CA ASP A 169 2.79 -6.91 -3.42
C ASP A 169 2.48 -5.80 -2.40
N LEU A 170 1.23 -5.30 -2.43
CA LEU A 170 0.63 -4.39 -1.48
C LEU A 170 1.29 -3.01 -1.47
N ASP A 171 1.72 -2.52 -2.63
CA ASP A 171 2.22 -1.14 -2.77
C ASP A 171 1.11 -0.10 -2.96
N GLY A 172 -0.12 -0.57 -3.14
CA GLY A 172 -1.33 0.21 -3.31
C GLY A 172 -1.75 0.43 -4.76
N TRP A 173 -1.01 -0.07 -5.75
CA TRP A 173 -1.38 -0.06 -7.16
C TRP A 173 -1.95 -1.41 -7.59
N SER A 174 -2.97 -1.39 -8.44
CA SER A 174 -3.64 -2.61 -8.86
C SER A 174 -2.85 -3.39 -9.92
N ASP A 175 -2.80 -4.72 -9.77
CA ASP A 175 -2.25 -5.64 -10.77
C ASP A 175 -2.96 -5.41 -12.13
N PRO A 176 -2.23 -5.55 -13.26
CA PRO A 176 -2.81 -5.44 -14.58
C PRO A 176 -3.75 -6.61 -14.88
N ASP A 177 -4.90 -6.30 -15.48
CA ASP A 177 -5.88 -7.30 -15.90
C ASP A 177 -6.31 -7.13 -17.36
N ALA A 178 -7.38 -7.83 -17.77
CA ALA A 178 -7.85 -7.82 -19.15
C ALA A 178 -8.39 -6.45 -19.63
N ASN A 179 -8.81 -5.58 -18.70
CA ASN A 179 -9.45 -4.29 -18.97
C ASN A 179 -8.62 -3.10 -18.47
N TRP A 180 -7.65 -3.33 -17.58
CA TRP A 180 -6.72 -2.32 -17.04
C TRP A 180 -5.29 -2.79 -17.24
N LEU A 181 -4.63 -2.23 -18.25
CA LEU A 181 -3.25 -2.57 -18.62
C LEU A 181 -2.26 -1.62 -17.94
N VAL A 182 -0.98 -2.00 -17.89
CA VAL A 182 0.13 -1.14 -17.41
C VAL A 182 0.11 0.23 -18.10
N ALA A 183 -0.14 0.26 -19.42
CA ALA A 183 -0.25 1.51 -20.19
C ALA A 183 -1.43 2.42 -19.79
N GLN A 184 -2.38 1.92 -19.00
CA GLN A 184 -3.52 2.69 -18.47
C GLN A 184 -3.28 3.14 -17.02
N GLY A 185 -2.17 2.73 -16.40
CA GLY A 185 -1.81 3.05 -15.02
C GLY A 185 -1.93 1.88 -14.04
N ALA A 186 -2.08 0.64 -14.52
CA ALA A 186 -1.91 -0.54 -13.68
C ALA A 186 -0.45 -0.70 -13.26
N ASP A 187 -0.23 -1.44 -12.19
CA ASP A 187 1.11 -1.76 -11.69
C ASP A 187 1.95 -2.47 -12.78
N ALA A 188 3.08 -1.86 -13.14
CA ALA A 188 4.06 -2.39 -14.07
C ALA A 188 4.84 -3.58 -13.49
N PHE A 189 5.01 -3.64 -12.16
CA PHE A 189 5.77 -4.67 -11.46
C PHE A 189 4.98 -5.34 -10.32
N PRO A 190 4.02 -6.24 -10.63
CA PRO A 190 3.13 -6.93 -9.65
C PRO A 190 3.78 -7.84 -8.60
N ASN A 191 5.09 -7.82 -8.47
CA ASN A 191 5.81 -8.60 -7.47
C ASN A 191 6.88 -7.75 -6.75
N ASP A 192 6.96 -6.46 -7.05
CA ASP A 192 7.93 -5.55 -6.50
C ASP A 192 7.25 -4.30 -5.95
N LYS A 193 6.96 -4.37 -4.65
CA LYS A 193 6.30 -3.30 -3.89
C LYS A 193 6.96 -1.91 -4.02
N THR A 194 8.21 -1.86 -4.48
CA THR A 194 8.97 -0.61 -4.56
C THR A 194 8.90 0.06 -5.92
N GLN A 195 8.30 -0.60 -6.92
CA GLN A 195 8.18 -0.13 -8.30
C GLN A 195 6.77 -0.41 -8.82
N TRP A 196 6.09 0.61 -9.33
CA TRP A 196 4.73 0.44 -9.90
C TRP A 196 4.55 1.03 -11.30
N ALA A 197 5.52 1.82 -11.76
CA ALA A 197 5.43 2.57 -13.00
C ALA A 197 6.64 2.28 -13.90
N ASP A 198 6.38 2.15 -15.19
CA ASP A 198 7.37 1.96 -16.25
C ASP A 198 6.89 2.79 -17.46
N PHE A 199 7.38 4.03 -17.55
CA PHE A 199 6.85 4.99 -18.53
C PHE A 199 7.28 4.68 -19.96
N ASP A 200 8.49 4.18 -20.17
CA ASP A 200 9.03 3.91 -21.50
C ASP A 200 9.00 2.42 -21.91
N GLY A 201 8.64 1.53 -20.98
CA GLY A 201 8.33 0.13 -21.23
C GLY A 201 9.56 -0.75 -21.37
N ASP A 202 10.69 -0.37 -20.77
CA ASP A 202 11.94 -1.11 -20.87
C ASP A 202 12.12 -2.18 -19.77
N GLY A 203 11.22 -2.19 -18.78
CA GLY A 203 11.21 -3.14 -17.67
C GLY A 203 12.03 -2.69 -16.45
N TYR A 204 12.44 -1.43 -16.38
CA TYR A 204 12.95 -0.79 -15.17
C TYR A 204 11.91 0.17 -14.61
N GLY A 205 11.84 0.27 -13.28
CA GLY A 205 10.77 1.04 -12.64
C GLY A 205 11.16 2.49 -12.39
N ASP A 206 10.22 3.41 -12.63
CA ASP A 206 10.44 4.85 -12.56
C ASP A 206 10.71 5.38 -11.13
N HIS A 207 10.40 4.58 -10.09
CA HIS A 207 10.49 5.06 -8.72
C HIS A 207 11.97 5.06 -8.26
N PRO A 208 12.54 6.23 -7.92
CA PRO A 208 14.00 6.38 -7.73
C PRO A 208 14.55 5.64 -6.51
N ASP A 209 13.71 5.45 -5.48
CA ASP A 209 14.09 4.73 -4.26
C ASP A 209 13.74 3.23 -4.33
N GLY A 210 13.23 2.76 -5.47
CA GLY A 210 12.85 1.37 -5.66
C GLY A 210 14.01 0.45 -6.01
N THR A 211 13.69 -0.81 -6.23
CA THR A 211 14.61 -1.81 -6.81
C THR A 211 14.84 -1.47 -8.28
N THR A 212 16.11 -1.50 -8.70
CA THR A 212 16.50 -1.24 -10.11
C THR A 212 15.79 -0.02 -10.73
N PRO A 213 15.94 1.18 -10.12
CA PRO A 213 15.25 2.38 -10.58
C PRO A 213 15.78 2.79 -11.96
N ASP A 214 14.86 3.12 -12.85
CA ASP A 214 15.19 3.66 -14.16
C ASP A 214 15.80 5.06 -14.02
N ALA A 215 17.01 5.20 -14.54
CA ALA A 215 17.71 6.48 -14.59
C ALA A 215 17.26 7.34 -15.78
N CYS A 216 16.63 6.73 -16.79
CA CYS A 216 16.26 7.31 -18.07
C CYS A 216 14.77 7.19 -18.42
N ILE A 217 13.88 7.50 -17.46
CA ILE A 217 12.38 7.46 -17.51
C ILE A 217 11.67 7.68 -18.87
N THR A 218 12.27 8.42 -19.80
CA THR A 218 11.65 8.76 -21.11
C THR A 218 12.27 8.03 -22.30
N SER A 219 13.27 7.18 -22.10
CA SER A 219 14.12 6.63 -23.15
C SER A 219 14.59 5.24 -22.74
N GLY A 220 13.76 4.26 -23.07
CA GLY A 220 14.00 2.90 -22.65
C GLY A 220 15.29 2.30 -23.19
N GLY A 221 15.92 1.49 -22.36
CA GLY A 221 17.13 0.77 -22.73
C GLY A 221 17.45 -0.40 -21.82
N THR A 222 18.68 -0.91 -21.94
CA THR A 222 19.12 -2.14 -21.23
C THR A 222 20.33 -1.92 -20.36
N SER A 223 20.77 -0.67 -20.18
CA SER A 223 21.92 -0.37 -19.34
C SER A 223 21.68 -0.86 -17.92
N VAL A 224 22.76 -1.28 -17.24
CA VAL A 224 22.74 -1.64 -15.81
C VAL A 224 23.69 -0.79 -14.98
N ARG A 225 24.59 -0.05 -15.63
CA ARG A 225 25.64 0.75 -14.99
C ARG A 225 26.01 1.95 -15.85
N ALA A 226 26.56 2.97 -15.20
CA ALA A 226 27.14 4.14 -15.86
C ALA A 226 28.52 4.46 -15.28
N LEU A 227 29.39 5.01 -16.13
CA LEU A 227 30.64 5.61 -15.70
C LEU A 227 30.39 7.02 -15.18
N VAL A 228 30.71 7.25 -13.91
CA VAL A 228 30.59 8.56 -13.27
C VAL A 228 31.98 9.05 -12.86
N PRO A 229 32.37 10.29 -13.20
CA PRO A 229 33.67 10.83 -12.79
C PRO A 229 33.71 11.01 -11.26
N GLU A 230 34.78 10.54 -10.62
CA GLU A 230 34.98 10.71 -9.18
C GLU A 230 35.16 12.20 -8.85
N LEU A 231 34.37 12.72 -7.89
CA LEU A 231 34.37 14.14 -7.54
C LEU A 231 35.76 14.58 -7.05
N GLY A 232 36.50 15.31 -7.89
CA GLY A 232 37.86 15.79 -7.61
C GLY A 232 38.98 15.06 -8.35
N ALA A 233 38.68 14.06 -9.17
CA ALA A 233 39.61 13.43 -10.10
C ALA A 233 39.25 13.78 -11.55
N THR A 234 40.25 14.03 -12.39
CA THR A 234 40.05 14.33 -13.82
C THR A 234 40.13 13.10 -14.72
N THR A 235 40.62 11.97 -14.19
CA THR A 235 40.93 10.75 -14.96
C THR A 235 40.47 9.47 -14.26
N ARG A 236 39.60 9.58 -13.25
CA ARG A 236 39.13 8.44 -12.48
C ARG A 236 37.62 8.38 -12.52
N TYR A 237 37.12 7.29 -13.07
CA TYR A 237 35.71 6.98 -13.14
C TYR A 237 35.39 5.85 -12.16
N ILE A 238 34.18 5.87 -11.63
CA ILE A 238 33.61 4.79 -10.84
C ILE A 238 32.38 4.24 -11.57
N SER A 239 32.13 2.96 -11.38
CA SER A 239 30.91 2.31 -11.86
C SER A 239 29.79 2.51 -10.83
N GLU A 240 28.72 3.17 -11.22
CA GLU A 240 27.51 3.29 -10.41
C GLU A 240 26.35 2.57 -11.11
N ALA A 241 25.35 2.15 -10.33
CA ALA A 241 24.15 1.52 -10.86
C ALA A 241 23.34 2.54 -11.65
N HIS A 242 22.98 2.22 -12.89
CA HIS A 242 22.30 3.12 -13.81
C HIS A 242 21.47 2.28 -14.79
N TYR A 243 20.21 2.05 -14.42
CA TYR A 243 19.33 1.15 -15.16
C TYR A 243 18.49 1.92 -16.18
N GLY A 244 18.03 1.22 -17.23
CA GLY A 244 17.03 1.69 -18.20
C GLY A 244 17.46 2.78 -19.19
N CYS A 245 18.75 3.06 -19.31
CA CYS A 245 19.24 3.98 -20.34
C CYS A 245 19.60 3.24 -21.64
N PRO A 246 19.61 3.96 -22.78
CA PRO A 246 20.06 3.42 -24.05
C PRO A 246 21.44 2.79 -23.94
N ASP A 247 21.53 1.57 -24.45
CA ASP A 247 22.71 0.70 -24.52
C ASP A 247 22.68 0.04 -25.90
N LEU A 248 23.39 0.65 -26.85
CA LEU A 248 23.30 0.31 -28.28
C LEU A 248 24.02 -1.00 -28.60
N ASP A 249 25.05 -1.34 -27.84
CA ASP A 249 25.91 -2.49 -28.08
C ASP A 249 25.66 -3.68 -27.13
N GLY A 250 24.87 -3.47 -26.07
CA GLY A 250 24.36 -4.48 -25.16
C GLY A 250 25.40 -4.96 -24.14
N ASP A 251 26.44 -4.19 -23.85
CA ASP A 251 27.45 -4.54 -22.86
C ASP A 251 27.04 -4.20 -21.41
N GLY A 252 25.92 -3.48 -21.27
CA GLY A 252 25.31 -3.07 -20.01
C GLY A 252 25.75 -1.70 -19.51
N TRP A 253 26.61 -0.97 -20.23
CA TRP A 253 26.89 0.43 -19.95
C TRP A 253 25.90 1.34 -20.68
N ALA A 254 25.58 2.47 -20.07
CA ALA A 254 24.75 3.47 -20.73
C ALA A 254 25.59 4.23 -21.77
N ASP A 255 25.11 4.33 -23.01
CA ASP A 255 25.78 4.99 -24.15
C ASP A 255 26.30 6.39 -23.78
N ALA A 256 25.49 7.14 -23.03
CA ALA A 256 25.80 8.52 -22.64
C ALA A 256 26.91 8.63 -21.58
N SER A 257 27.20 7.53 -20.88
CA SER A 257 28.24 7.46 -19.86
C SER A 257 29.57 6.98 -20.40
N GLU A 258 29.57 6.33 -21.56
CA GLU A 258 30.79 5.83 -22.18
C GLU A 258 31.69 6.95 -22.64
N VAL A 259 32.98 6.76 -22.40
CA VAL A 259 33.99 7.81 -22.58
C VAL A 259 34.82 7.44 -23.79
N GLY A 260 34.72 8.18 -24.89
CA GLY A 260 35.53 7.91 -26.09
C GLY A 260 34.70 7.91 -27.36
N GLU A 261 35.34 8.14 -28.50
CA GLU A 261 34.66 8.05 -29.79
C GLU A 261 34.49 6.58 -30.19
N GLY A 262 33.25 6.14 -30.41
CA GLY A 262 32.94 4.78 -30.87
C GLY A 262 32.91 3.70 -29.78
N MET A 263 32.93 4.08 -28.50
CA MET A 263 32.75 3.13 -27.39
C MET A 263 31.33 2.57 -27.38
N ALA A 264 30.30 3.42 -27.51
CA ALA A 264 28.89 2.99 -27.47
C ALA A 264 28.44 2.05 -28.61
N GLU A 265 29.32 1.71 -29.55
CA GLU A 265 29.07 0.72 -30.61
C GLU A 265 29.90 -0.55 -30.41
N ASN A 266 30.73 -0.61 -29.37
CA ASN A 266 31.74 -1.64 -29.15
C ASN A 266 31.47 -2.40 -27.84
N PRO A 267 30.86 -3.60 -27.92
CA PRO A 267 30.42 -4.35 -26.74
C PRO A 267 31.52 -4.84 -25.79
N THR A 268 32.76 -4.50 -26.08
CA THR A 268 33.92 -4.90 -25.29
C THR A 268 34.62 -3.73 -24.65
N GLU A 269 34.33 -2.48 -25.03
CA GLU A 269 35.05 -1.28 -24.63
C GLU A 269 34.06 -0.20 -24.21
N HIS A 270 34.28 0.45 -23.07
CA HIS A 270 33.37 1.48 -22.53
C HIS A 270 34.12 2.77 -22.13
N MET A 271 35.45 2.80 -22.29
CA MET A 271 36.31 3.91 -21.87
C MET A 271 37.57 4.00 -22.72
N ASP A 272 37.87 5.20 -23.20
CA ASP A 272 39.11 5.65 -23.85
C ASP A 272 39.57 6.91 -23.09
N LEU A 273 40.64 6.77 -22.31
CA LEU A 273 41.09 7.81 -21.37
C LEU A 273 42.00 8.85 -22.03
N ASP A 274 42.70 8.49 -23.10
CA ASP A 274 43.65 9.39 -23.77
C ASP A 274 43.16 9.93 -25.12
N GLY A 275 42.04 9.41 -25.62
CA GLY A 275 41.29 9.92 -26.76
C GLY A 275 41.90 9.53 -28.10
N ASP A 276 42.59 8.40 -28.19
CA ASP A 276 43.15 7.88 -29.44
C ASP A 276 42.16 7.06 -30.28
N GLY A 277 40.96 6.79 -29.73
CA GLY A 277 39.89 6.03 -30.36
C GLY A 277 39.99 4.51 -30.15
N VAL A 278 40.94 4.04 -29.34
CA VAL A 278 41.05 2.66 -28.88
C VAL A 278 40.70 2.61 -27.41
N GLY A 279 39.74 1.76 -27.06
CA GLY A 279 39.32 1.64 -25.67
C GLY A 279 40.38 0.96 -24.79
N ALA A 280 40.25 1.17 -23.49
CA ALA A 280 41.20 0.78 -22.45
C ALA A 280 41.47 -0.73 -22.31
N ASN A 281 40.62 -1.63 -22.82
CA ASN A 281 40.97 -3.06 -22.81
C ASN A 281 41.77 -3.52 -24.03
N THR A 282 41.73 -2.77 -25.13
CA THR A 282 42.54 -3.03 -26.31
C THR A 282 43.82 -2.22 -26.31
N ASP A 283 43.77 -1.01 -25.76
CA ASP A 283 44.92 -0.12 -25.66
C ASP A 283 46.03 -0.72 -24.77
N TYR A 284 47.27 -0.55 -25.21
CA TYR A 284 48.45 -0.92 -24.46
C TYR A 284 48.74 0.06 -23.31
N ASN A 285 48.42 1.35 -23.46
CA ASN A 285 48.67 2.37 -22.44
C ASN A 285 47.63 3.49 -22.42
N ASP A 286 46.62 3.30 -21.58
CA ASP A 286 45.46 4.18 -21.33
C ASP A 286 45.77 5.66 -20.98
N THR A 287 47.03 6.06 -20.88
CA THR A 287 47.43 7.42 -20.51
C THR A 287 48.12 8.18 -21.63
N ASN A 288 48.49 7.53 -22.73
CA ASN A 288 49.29 8.15 -23.77
C ASN A 288 48.81 7.72 -25.16
N ALA A 289 48.05 8.60 -25.78
CA ALA A 289 47.41 8.44 -27.09
C ALA A 289 48.36 8.16 -28.28
N LEU A 290 49.68 8.19 -28.04
CA LEU A 290 50.67 7.80 -29.05
C LEU A 290 51.04 6.31 -28.96
N VAL A 291 50.58 5.60 -27.93
CA VAL A 291 51.00 4.23 -27.58
C VAL A 291 49.77 3.33 -27.61
N ILE A 292 49.28 3.05 -28.81
CA ILE A 292 48.07 2.25 -29.02
C ILE A 292 48.35 0.75 -28.84
N ASP A 293 49.50 0.30 -29.36
CA ASP A 293 49.89 -1.10 -29.32
C ASP A 293 51.30 -1.31 -28.74
N ILE A 294 51.68 -2.58 -28.65
CA ILE A 294 53.00 -2.95 -28.14
C ILE A 294 54.14 -2.50 -29.07
N GLU A 295 53.88 -2.31 -30.37
CA GLU A 295 54.88 -1.80 -31.31
C GLU A 295 55.18 -0.34 -30.96
N ASP A 296 54.15 0.51 -30.84
CA ASP A 296 54.27 1.91 -30.49
C ASP A 296 54.91 2.11 -29.11
N HIS A 297 54.54 1.30 -28.10
CA HIS A 297 55.19 1.33 -26.79
C HIS A 297 56.69 1.09 -26.89
N CYS A 298 57.09 0.04 -27.61
CA CYS A 298 58.49 -0.34 -27.73
C CYS A 298 59.31 0.64 -28.62
N LEU A 299 58.66 1.36 -29.53
CA LEU A 299 59.30 2.38 -30.38
C LEU A 299 59.42 3.73 -29.67
N LEU A 300 58.46 4.10 -28.82
CA LEU A 300 58.44 5.39 -28.10
C LEU A 300 59.12 5.32 -26.73
N SER A 301 59.04 4.18 -26.03
CA SER A 301 59.66 3.98 -24.71
C SER A 301 61.04 3.32 -24.81
N PHE A 302 62.09 4.12 -24.90
CA PHE A 302 63.46 3.61 -25.02
C PHE A 302 64.00 2.96 -23.74
N ASP A 303 63.43 3.31 -22.59
CA ASP A 303 63.88 2.83 -21.27
C ASP A 303 63.42 1.40 -20.96
N ASP A 304 62.48 0.85 -21.73
CA ASP A 304 62.02 -0.52 -21.58
C ASP A 304 63.04 -1.50 -22.18
N LEU A 305 63.74 -2.24 -21.33
CA LEU A 305 64.77 -3.22 -21.72
C LEU A 305 64.25 -4.67 -21.76
N ARG A 306 62.93 -4.89 -21.76
CA ARG A 306 62.38 -6.24 -21.93
C ARG A 306 62.76 -6.79 -23.31
N GLU A 307 62.97 -8.10 -23.38
CA GLU A 307 63.40 -8.78 -24.62
C GLU A 307 62.46 -8.51 -25.80
N VAL A 308 61.16 -8.38 -25.52
CA VAL A 308 60.13 -8.04 -26.51
C VAL A 308 60.41 -6.69 -27.17
N CYS A 309 60.68 -5.64 -26.40
CA CYS A 309 60.95 -4.30 -26.96
C CYS A 309 62.34 -4.16 -27.57
N LEU A 310 63.35 -4.88 -27.06
CA LEU A 310 64.63 -5.00 -27.75
C LEU A 310 64.46 -5.70 -29.11
N GLY A 311 63.57 -6.67 -29.16
CA GLY A 311 63.12 -7.36 -30.35
C GLY A 311 62.50 -6.46 -31.39
N TRP A 312 61.46 -5.71 -31.02
CA TRP A 312 60.80 -4.73 -31.88
C TRP A 312 61.74 -3.68 -32.46
N ARG A 313 62.77 -3.28 -31.70
CA ARG A 313 63.81 -2.33 -32.16
C ARG A 313 64.95 -2.98 -32.96
N SER A 314 64.99 -4.31 -33.03
CA SER A 314 66.03 -5.02 -33.78
C SER A 314 65.74 -5.01 -35.28
N THR A 315 66.78 -4.88 -36.10
CA THR A 315 66.63 -4.92 -37.55
C THR A 315 66.16 -6.30 -38.05
N GLU A 316 66.54 -7.36 -37.34
CA GLU A 316 66.23 -8.75 -37.71
C GLU A 316 64.73 -9.07 -37.60
N TYR A 317 64.07 -8.57 -36.56
CA TYR A 317 62.63 -8.77 -36.38
C TYR A 317 61.80 -7.89 -37.32
N GLN A 318 62.24 -6.65 -37.57
CA GLN A 318 61.58 -5.76 -38.53
C GLN A 318 61.65 -6.29 -39.96
N ASP A 319 62.81 -6.83 -40.37
CA ASP A 319 62.96 -7.52 -41.65
C ASP A 319 62.03 -8.74 -41.76
N TYR A 320 61.80 -9.45 -40.65
CA TYR A 320 60.88 -10.58 -40.58
C TYR A 320 59.42 -10.14 -40.72
N LEU A 321 58.96 -9.12 -39.99
CA LEU A 321 57.60 -8.60 -40.10
C LEU A 321 57.29 -8.06 -41.50
N ALA A 322 58.29 -7.51 -42.20
CA ALA A 322 58.17 -7.07 -43.59
C ALA A 322 57.93 -8.23 -44.58
N THR A 323 58.19 -9.48 -44.19
CA THR A 323 57.90 -10.67 -45.01
C THR A 323 56.48 -11.22 -44.83
N LEU A 324 55.79 -10.81 -43.77
CA LEU A 324 54.47 -11.31 -43.40
C LEU A 324 53.35 -10.45 -44.00
N ASN A 325 52.21 -11.09 -44.28
CA ASN A 325 50.99 -10.36 -44.61
C ASN A 325 50.42 -9.67 -43.36
N GLU A 326 49.60 -8.64 -43.57
CA GLU A 326 49.01 -7.81 -42.51
C GLU A 326 48.23 -8.62 -41.46
N SER A 327 47.50 -9.66 -41.88
CA SER A 327 46.79 -10.58 -40.98
C SER A 327 47.68 -11.53 -40.17
N GLU A 328 48.90 -11.80 -40.65
CA GLU A 328 49.88 -12.66 -39.98
C GLU A 328 50.74 -11.86 -39.00
N ARG A 329 50.94 -10.56 -39.27
CA ARG A 329 51.62 -9.60 -38.40
C ARG A 329 50.93 -9.48 -37.04
N ASN A 330 49.61 -9.30 -37.02
CA ASN A 330 48.85 -9.14 -35.76
C ASN A 330 48.77 -10.43 -34.92
N ARG A 331 49.10 -11.60 -35.49
CA ARG A 331 49.00 -12.90 -34.79
C ARG A 331 50.30 -13.38 -34.17
N MET A 332 51.43 -12.81 -34.55
CA MET A 332 52.75 -13.37 -34.22
C MET A 332 53.47 -12.51 -33.18
N SER A 333 53.60 -13.04 -31.96
CA SER A 333 54.38 -12.36 -30.92
C SER A 333 55.89 -12.54 -31.13
N TYR A 334 56.68 -11.54 -30.74
CA TYR A 334 58.15 -11.58 -30.80
C TYR A 334 58.73 -12.85 -30.16
N ASN A 335 58.17 -13.30 -29.04
CA ASN A 335 58.61 -14.50 -28.34
C ASN A 335 58.48 -15.76 -29.20
N TYR A 336 57.43 -15.86 -30.00
CA TYR A 336 57.24 -16.98 -30.92
C TYR A 336 58.29 -16.97 -32.04
N TRP A 337 58.58 -15.80 -32.62
CA TRP A 337 59.64 -15.66 -33.61
C TRP A 337 61.02 -15.98 -33.04
N ASN A 338 61.36 -15.44 -31.86
CA ASN A 338 62.65 -15.69 -31.22
C ASN A 338 62.84 -17.19 -30.92
N GLN A 339 61.78 -17.88 -30.49
CA GLN A 339 61.79 -19.34 -30.34
C GLN A 339 61.94 -20.10 -31.67
N SER A 340 61.33 -19.60 -32.74
CA SER A 340 61.45 -20.20 -34.08
C SER A 340 62.89 -20.11 -34.62
N LEU A 341 63.61 -19.04 -34.29
CA LEU A 341 65.03 -18.86 -34.62
C LEU A 341 65.95 -19.70 -33.73
N ALA A 342 65.57 -19.89 -32.46
CA ALA A 342 66.30 -20.73 -31.52
C ALA A 342 66.25 -22.23 -31.86
N GLY A 343 65.48 -22.65 -32.88
CA GLY A 343 65.43 -24.04 -33.32
C GLY A 343 64.90 -24.99 -32.25
N SER A 344 64.01 -24.51 -31.37
CA SER A 344 63.32 -25.39 -30.43
C SER A 344 62.16 -26.07 -31.13
N SER A 345 62.40 -27.30 -31.59
CA SER A 345 61.38 -28.29 -31.91
C SER A 345 60.60 -28.68 -30.64
N SER A 346 59.84 -27.76 -30.08
CA SER A 346 58.77 -28.04 -29.15
C SER A 346 57.49 -27.50 -29.77
N SER A 347 57.02 -28.24 -30.78
CA SER A 347 55.62 -28.21 -31.17
C SER A 347 54.79 -28.33 -29.89
N GLY A 348 54.04 -27.29 -29.54
CA GLY A 348 52.88 -27.36 -28.63
C GLY A 348 51.74 -28.20 -29.22
N GLY A 349 52.06 -29.22 -30.02
CA GLY A 349 51.17 -30.32 -30.29
C GLY A 349 51.21 -31.20 -29.07
N LEU A 350 50.12 -31.22 -28.32
CA LEU A 350 49.87 -32.26 -27.33
C LEU A 350 50.22 -33.60 -27.97
N ASP A 351 51.24 -34.26 -27.43
CA ASP A 351 51.66 -35.57 -27.89
C ASP A 351 50.43 -36.49 -27.83
N MET A 352 49.93 -36.93 -28.99
CA MET A 352 48.74 -37.78 -29.11
C MET A 352 48.99 -39.14 -28.43
N ALA A 353 50.22 -39.44 -28.01
CA ALA A 353 50.54 -40.52 -27.10
C ALA A 353 50.17 -40.20 -25.63
N LEU A 354 50.43 -38.98 -25.14
CA LEU A 354 50.10 -38.57 -23.76
C LEU A 354 48.59 -38.36 -23.58
N VAL A 355 47.89 -37.85 -24.61
CA VAL A 355 46.41 -37.72 -24.61
C VAL A 355 45.74 -39.10 -24.66
N ALA A 356 46.34 -40.10 -25.32
CA ALA A 356 45.82 -41.47 -25.29
C ALA A 356 46.02 -42.14 -23.92
N GLU A 357 47.15 -41.88 -23.24
CA GLU A 357 47.45 -42.45 -21.93
C GLU A 357 46.65 -41.76 -20.81
N VAL A 358 46.58 -40.42 -20.82
CA VAL A 358 45.77 -39.63 -19.88
C VAL A 358 44.27 -39.80 -20.19
N GLY A 359 43.86 -39.95 -21.45
CA GLY A 359 42.46 -40.20 -21.82
C GLY A 359 41.95 -41.57 -21.35
N LEU A 360 42.80 -42.60 -21.33
CA LEU A 360 42.45 -43.91 -20.78
C LEU A 360 42.36 -43.89 -19.24
N VAL A 361 43.26 -43.17 -18.57
CA VAL A 361 43.28 -43.06 -17.11
C VAL A 361 42.17 -42.13 -16.60
N ALA A 362 42.01 -40.96 -17.21
CA ALA A 362 40.94 -40.01 -16.88
C ALA A 362 39.56 -40.54 -17.27
N GLY A 363 39.44 -41.22 -18.42
CA GLY A 363 38.21 -41.91 -18.82
C GLY A 363 37.85 -43.07 -17.88
N GLY A 364 38.84 -43.84 -17.44
CA GLY A 364 38.65 -44.89 -16.44
C GLY A 364 38.18 -44.37 -15.09
N ILE A 365 38.79 -43.28 -14.60
CA ILE A 365 38.38 -42.62 -13.35
C ILE A 365 36.97 -42.03 -13.48
N PHE A 366 36.64 -41.39 -14.61
CA PHE A 366 35.31 -40.82 -14.83
C PHE A 366 34.23 -41.91 -14.83
N VAL A 367 34.43 -43.02 -15.53
CA VAL A 367 33.47 -44.13 -15.56
C VAL A 367 33.31 -44.76 -14.17
N VAL A 368 34.39 -44.94 -13.42
CA VAL A 368 34.33 -45.47 -12.05
C VAL A 368 33.57 -44.50 -11.13
N CYS A 369 33.86 -43.20 -11.19
CA CYS A 369 33.15 -42.19 -10.40
C CYS A 369 31.67 -42.11 -10.77
N SER A 370 31.31 -42.18 -12.06
CA SER A 370 29.90 -42.19 -12.50
C SER A 370 29.17 -43.46 -12.02
N VAL A 371 29.81 -44.63 -12.05
CA VAL A 371 29.22 -45.88 -11.54
C VAL A 371 29.07 -45.83 -10.02
N VAL A 372 30.03 -45.25 -9.29
CA VAL A 372 29.93 -45.06 -7.84
C VAL A 372 28.79 -44.09 -7.49
N ILE A 373 28.63 -42.99 -8.22
CA ILE A 373 27.53 -42.04 -8.03
C ILE A 373 26.17 -42.70 -8.34
N LEU A 374 26.08 -43.53 -9.39
CA LEU A 374 24.85 -44.28 -9.70
C LEU A 374 24.55 -45.37 -8.65
N LEU A 375 25.57 -46.03 -8.08
CA LEU A 375 25.39 -47.00 -7.00
C LEU A 375 25.00 -46.32 -5.69
N LEU A 376 25.57 -45.16 -5.37
CA LEU A 376 25.16 -44.32 -4.24
C LEU A 376 23.72 -43.81 -4.43
N GLY A 377 23.36 -43.36 -5.64
CA GLY A 377 22.01 -42.98 -6.03
C GLY A 377 21.01 -44.15 -5.99
N ALA A 378 21.45 -45.38 -6.27
CA ALA A 378 20.61 -46.57 -6.14
C ALA A 378 20.43 -46.99 -4.67
N MET A 379 21.42 -46.77 -3.80
CA MET A 379 21.30 -47.02 -2.37
C MET A 379 20.46 -45.95 -1.64
N THR A 380 20.44 -44.71 -2.12
CA THR A 380 19.55 -43.64 -1.61
C THR A 380 18.13 -43.73 -2.17
N LYS A 381 17.89 -44.56 -3.18
CA LYS A 381 16.54 -44.86 -3.71
C LYS A 381 15.76 -45.82 -2.81
N ARG A 382 15.68 -45.53 -1.51
CA ARG A 382 14.56 -46.00 -0.67
C ARG A 382 13.34 -45.15 -1.01
N VAL A 383 12.64 -45.58 -2.05
CA VAL A 383 11.18 -45.59 -2.16
C VAL A 383 10.47 -44.55 -1.27
N LYS A 384 10.29 -43.32 -1.77
CA LYS A 384 9.11 -42.53 -1.39
C LYS A 384 7.94 -43.13 -2.17
N ARG A 385 7.16 -43.99 -1.50
CA ARG A 385 5.78 -44.24 -1.93
C ARG A 385 5.01 -42.93 -1.74
N PRO A 386 4.12 -42.52 -2.66
CA PRO A 386 3.07 -41.59 -2.29
C PRO A 386 2.21 -42.32 -1.26
N SER A 387 2.27 -41.91 0.00
CA SER A 387 1.33 -42.39 1.01
C SER A 387 -0.02 -41.74 0.73
N GLU A 388 -1.02 -42.60 0.55
CA GLU A 388 -2.44 -42.30 0.55
C GLU A 388 -2.86 -41.51 1.79
N GLU A 389 -3.91 -40.71 1.60
CA GLU A 389 -4.88 -40.16 2.58
C GLU A 389 -4.33 -39.74 3.95
N LYS A 390 -4.39 -38.43 4.21
CA LYS A 390 -4.35 -37.90 5.58
C LYS A 390 -5.57 -38.42 6.34
N GLN A 391 -5.43 -39.57 6.97
CA GLN A 391 -6.24 -39.91 8.13
C GLN A 391 -5.83 -38.93 9.24
N PHE A 392 -6.75 -38.03 9.59
CA PHE A 392 -6.64 -37.21 10.80
C PHE A 392 -6.64 -38.18 11.98
N ASP A 393 -5.46 -38.50 12.49
CA ASP A 393 -5.33 -39.10 13.80
C ASP A 393 -5.49 -37.98 14.83
N SER A 394 -6.26 -38.30 15.86
CA SER A 394 -6.77 -37.40 16.89
C SER A 394 -5.69 -36.45 17.40
N PHE A 395 -5.84 -35.16 17.10
CA PHE A 395 -5.18 -34.13 17.88
C PHE A 395 -5.62 -34.32 19.33
N GLY A 396 -4.66 -34.57 20.22
CA GLY A 396 -4.87 -34.33 21.63
C GLY A 396 -5.11 -32.84 21.76
N PHE A 397 -6.37 -32.45 21.95
CA PHE A 397 -6.71 -31.15 22.49
C PHE A 397 -6.14 -31.12 23.90
N ASP A 398 -5.04 -30.40 24.09
CA ASP A 398 -4.84 -29.76 25.38
C ASP A 398 -5.87 -28.64 25.44
N GLU A 399 -6.79 -28.79 26.38
CA GLU A 399 -8.02 -28.02 26.60
C GLU A 399 -7.76 -26.51 26.87
N SER A 400 -6.50 -26.07 26.91
CA SER A 400 -6.14 -24.70 27.29
C SER A 400 -6.22 -23.69 26.16
N ALA A 401 -5.96 -24.08 24.90
CA ALA A 401 -5.93 -23.11 23.79
C ALA A 401 -7.34 -22.65 23.36
N ASN A 402 -8.31 -23.56 23.47
CA ASN A 402 -9.71 -23.31 23.19
C ASN A 402 -10.42 -22.54 24.32
N GLU A 403 -10.00 -22.71 25.59
CA GLU A 403 -10.47 -21.84 26.68
C GLU A 403 -9.88 -20.42 26.59
N GLU A 404 -8.61 -20.28 26.18
CA GLU A 404 -7.91 -18.98 26.06
C GLU A 404 -8.46 -18.12 24.91
N ALA A 405 -8.99 -18.75 23.85
CA ALA A 405 -9.69 -18.08 22.74
C ALA A 405 -11.11 -17.61 23.11
N LEU A 406 -11.77 -18.29 24.06
CA LEU A 406 -13.10 -17.91 24.56
C LEU A 406 -13.04 -16.83 25.64
N SER A 407 -11.90 -16.64 26.31
CA SER A 407 -11.70 -15.62 27.34
C SER A 407 -11.01 -14.34 26.85
N GLY A 408 -10.77 -14.20 25.54
CA GLY A 408 -10.28 -12.95 24.93
C GLY A 408 -8.83 -12.57 25.26
N GLN A 409 -7.97 -13.52 25.63
CA GLN A 409 -6.60 -13.24 26.06
C GLN A 409 -5.55 -14.02 25.24
N ALA A 410 -5.72 -14.05 23.92
CA ALA A 410 -4.79 -14.72 23.02
C ALA A 410 -3.44 -13.97 22.94
N GLY A 411 -2.33 -14.59 23.34
CA GLY A 411 -1.00 -14.04 23.02
C GLY A 411 0.23 -14.53 23.81
N LEU A 412 0.12 -15.37 24.85
CA LEU A 412 1.27 -15.64 25.74
C LEU A 412 1.78 -17.10 25.78
N SER A 413 1.17 -18.05 25.08
CA SER A 413 1.58 -19.48 25.15
C SER A 413 2.30 -20.02 23.90
N ALA A 414 2.53 -19.20 22.87
CA ALA A 414 3.24 -19.61 21.65
C ALA A 414 4.76 -19.73 21.88
N THR A 415 5.21 -20.87 22.41
CA THR A 415 6.63 -21.23 22.45
C THR A 415 7.00 -22.06 21.22
N GLY A 416 7.40 -21.37 20.15
CA GLY A 416 7.84 -21.99 18.89
C GLY A 416 9.04 -21.25 18.30
N GLY A 417 10.20 -21.32 18.97
CA GLY A 417 11.46 -20.77 18.46
C GLY A 417 12.33 -21.86 17.83
N LEU A 418 12.82 -21.61 16.61
CA LEU A 418 13.89 -22.36 15.95
C LEU A 418 15.19 -22.17 16.73
N VAL A 419 15.81 -23.25 17.16
CA VAL A 419 17.16 -23.24 17.75
C VAL A 419 18.16 -23.35 16.60
N ASP A 420 18.81 -22.25 16.24
CA ASP A 420 19.98 -22.26 15.35
C ASP A 420 21.23 -21.94 16.17
N ASP A 421 22.11 -22.94 16.23
CA ASP A 421 23.23 -23.06 17.17
C ASP A 421 24.52 -22.56 16.50
N LEU A 422 24.55 -21.29 16.08
CA LEU A 422 25.73 -20.74 15.36
C LEU A 422 25.92 -19.21 15.44
N TRP A 423 25.75 -18.57 16.60
CA TRP A 423 26.35 -17.26 16.86
C TRP A 423 26.85 -17.21 18.31
N ASP A 424 28.17 -17.10 18.45
CA ASP A 424 28.92 -17.05 19.68
C ASP A 424 29.19 -15.57 19.96
N ASP A 425 28.37 -14.93 20.80
CA ASP A 425 28.58 -13.56 21.27
C ASP A 425 28.66 -13.55 22.80
N GLU A 426 29.90 -13.53 23.29
CA GLU A 426 30.23 -13.03 24.63
C GLU A 426 29.88 -11.54 24.72
N ASP A 427 29.43 -11.13 25.91
CA ASP A 427 29.21 -9.75 26.40
C ASP A 427 27.84 -9.10 26.13
N ALA A 428 26.84 -9.48 26.94
CA ALA A 428 25.80 -8.55 27.40
C ALA A 428 25.47 -8.78 28.90
N PRO A 429 25.47 -7.73 29.75
CA PRO A 429 25.40 -7.86 31.21
C PRO A 429 23.97 -8.11 31.74
N GLU A 430 23.89 -8.91 32.81
CA GLU A 430 22.65 -9.30 33.50
C GLU A 430 21.86 -8.13 34.11
N PRO A 431 20.51 -8.16 34.09
CA PRO A 431 19.71 -7.24 34.89
C PRO A 431 19.59 -7.74 36.34
N MET A 432 20.11 -6.96 37.29
CA MET A 432 19.86 -7.17 38.72
C MET A 432 18.40 -6.88 39.08
N GLY A 433 17.85 -7.76 39.90
CA GLY A 433 16.45 -7.79 40.30
C GLY A 433 16.00 -6.66 41.22
N ALA A 434 14.69 -6.48 41.23
CA ALA A 434 13.96 -5.71 42.20
C ALA A 434 13.82 -6.52 43.51
N GLU A 435 14.13 -5.91 44.65
CA GLU A 435 13.17 -5.71 45.75
C GLU A 435 13.76 -4.91 46.92
N GLU A 436 12.88 -4.10 47.53
CA GLU A 436 12.92 -3.38 48.82
C GLU A 436 13.77 -2.10 48.99
N ALA A 437 13.09 -0.95 49.04
CA ALA A 437 12.80 -0.26 50.30
C ALA A 437 11.96 1.02 50.08
N LEU A 438 10.82 1.11 50.78
CA LEU A 438 10.12 2.36 51.11
C LEU A 438 11.01 3.24 52.02
N ASP A 439 11.11 4.54 51.75
CA ASP A 439 10.52 5.63 52.56
C ASP A 439 11.00 7.01 52.09
N ASP A 440 10.22 8.03 52.45
CA ASP A 440 10.49 9.48 52.42
C ASP A 440 10.31 10.23 51.08
N ALA A 441 9.07 10.65 50.87
CA ALA A 441 8.75 11.86 50.13
C ALA A 441 9.13 13.11 50.97
N GLU A 442 9.84 14.07 50.37
CA GLU A 442 9.50 15.50 50.36
C GLU A 442 10.50 16.30 49.48
N GLU A 443 9.91 17.13 48.62
CA GLU A 443 10.40 18.33 47.91
C GLU A 443 11.57 18.27 46.91
N ALA A 444 11.24 18.52 45.63
CA ALA A 444 12.06 19.33 44.72
C ALA A 444 11.17 20.21 43.80
N PRO A 445 11.56 21.47 43.52
CA PRO A 445 10.76 22.44 42.78
C PRO A 445 10.96 22.40 41.25
N ILE A 446 9.94 22.92 40.57
CA ILE A 446 9.79 23.12 39.12
C ILE A 446 10.80 24.17 38.61
N ILE A 447 11.54 23.85 37.54
CA ILE A 447 12.36 24.82 36.77
C ILE A 447 11.75 24.99 35.38
N THR A 448 11.37 26.24 35.09
CA THR A 448 11.03 26.79 33.78
C THR A 448 12.31 27.33 33.12
N SER A 449 12.56 27.03 31.84
CA SER A 449 13.53 27.75 30.97
C SER A 449 12.82 28.10 29.65
N MET A 450 12.50 29.38 29.40
CA MET A 450 13.34 30.39 28.74
C MET A 450 13.58 30.13 27.25
N VAL A 451 12.91 30.92 26.40
CA VAL A 451 13.32 31.26 25.02
C VAL A 451 13.55 32.77 24.97
N GLU A 452 14.65 33.15 24.33
CA GLU A 452 15.29 34.48 24.36
C GLU A 452 14.60 35.53 23.49
N ASP A 453 14.52 36.76 24.02
CA ASP A 453 14.21 38.01 23.32
C ASP A 453 15.50 38.67 22.80
N VAL A 454 15.48 39.12 21.53
CA VAL A 454 16.44 40.08 20.97
C VAL A 454 15.76 41.44 20.85
N VAL A 455 16.25 42.41 21.63
CA VAL A 455 15.83 43.82 21.62
C VAL A 455 16.71 44.64 20.68
N LEU A 456 16.10 45.46 19.81
CA LEU A 456 16.70 46.69 19.28
C LEU A 456 15.76 47.91 19.43
N GLN A 457 16.33 48.91 20.09
CA GLN A 457 15.92 50.28 20.48
C GLN A 457 15.19 51.12 19.40
N SER A 458 14.02 51.72 19.68
CA SER A 458 13.72 53.06 20.28
C SER A 458 13.73 54.28 19.34
N SER A 459 12.58 54.97 19.17
CA SER A 459 12.38 56.45 19.38
C SER A 459 10.99 56.98 18.94
N THR A 460 10.10 57.23 19.92
CA THR A 460 9.18 58.39 20.20
C THR A 460 8.63 59.34 19.10
N PRO A 461 7.53 60.14 19.31
CA PRO A 461 6.58 60.26 20.45
C PRO A 461 5.06 60.47 20.13
N ALA A 462 4.18 60.19 21.13
CA ALA A 462 2.97 60.89 21.66
C ALA A 462 1.97 61.59 20.69
N GLU A 463 0.62 61.60 20.82
CA GLU A 463 -0.36 61.42 21.92
C GLU A 463 -1.81 61.53 21.31
N PRO A 464 -2.94 61.59 22.06
CA PRO A 464 -3.83 60.51 22.50
C PRO A 464 -5.26 60.56 21.86
N SER A 465 -6.14 59.58 22.14
CA SER A 465 -7.57 59.79 22.52
C SER A 465 -8.44 58.52 22.39
N SER A 466 -8.95 58.09 23.55
CA SER A 466 -10.31 57.54 23.82
C SER A 466 -10.84 56.30 23.09
N GLU A 467 -10.91 55.19 23.84
CA GLU A 467 -12.02 54.22 23.88
C GLU A 467 -13.35 54.91 24.34
N PRO A 468 -14.56 54.42 23.98
CA PRO A 468 -15.07 53.17 24.57
C PRO A 468 -15.97 52.25 23.70
N GLU A 469 -15.92 50.97 24.08
CA GLU A 469 -17.00 49.97 24.23
C GLU A 469 -17.97 49.64 23.07
N ALA A 470 -18.04 48.32 22.82
CA ALA A 470 -18.94 47.54 21.96
C ALA A 470 -20.41 47.54 22.50
N PRO A 471 -21.45 46.92 21.86
CA PRO A 471 -21.40 45.67 21.08
C PRO A 471 -22.13 45.70 19.71
N ALA A 472 -21.59 44.93 18.76
CA ALA A 472 -22.21 44.65 17.48
C ALA A 472 -23.28 43.54 17.63
N ALA A 473 -24.44 43.80 17.05
CA ALA A 473 -25.48 42.82 16.78
C ALA A 473 -25.03 41.94 15.60
N MET A 474 -25.33 40.64 15.72
CA MET A 474 -25.10 39.64 14.67
C MET A 474 -26.08 39.89 13.52
N GLU A 475 -25.55 40.16 12.34
CA GLU A 475 -26.28 40.14 11.07
C GLU A 475 -25.64 39.08 10.18
N SER A 476 -26.50 38.19 9.68
CA SER A 476 -26.25 37.05 8.81
C SER A 476 -25.44 37.43 7.56
N VAL A 477 -24.36 36.70 7.30
CA VAL A 477 -23.63 36.74 6.03
C VAL A 477 -23.81 35.39 5.34
N GLU A 478 -24.50 35.42 4.21
CA GLU A 478 -24.54 34.37 3.20
C GLU A 478 -23.13 34.12 2.66
N GLU A 479 -22.77 32.85 2.55
CA GLU A 479 -21.48 32.39 2.03
C GLU A 479 -21.46 32.58 0.51
N ALA A 480 -20.71 33.57 0.06
CA ALA A 480 -20.45 33.83 -1.35
C ALA A 480 -19.34 32.91 -1.85
N ALA A 481 -19.65 32.13 -2.88
CA ALA A 481 -18.71 31.40 -3.70
C ALA A 481 -17.58 32.32 -4.17
N GLY A 482 -16.34 31.83 -4.08
CA GLY A 482 -15.16 32.56 -4.53
C GLY A 482 -15.16 32.71 -6.05
N ASP A 483 -15.26 33.96 -6.53
CA ASP A 483 -14.97 34.34 -7.91
C ASP A 483 -13.45 34.26 -8.16
N GLU A 484 -13.02 33.29 -8.96
CA GLU A 484 -11.75 33.37 -9.69
C GLU A 484 -11.80 34.57 -10.67
N PRO A 485 -10.67 35.27 -10.92
CA PRO A 485 -10.68 36.39 -11.86
C PRO A 485 -10.96 35.89 -13.28
N GLU A 486 -12.15 36.21 -13.80
CA GLU A 486 -12.55 35.91 -15.16
C GLU A 486 -11.51 36.45 -16.17
N ARG A 487 -10.88 35.56 -16.92
CA ARG A 487 -10.03 35.95 -18.06
C ARG A 487 -10.89 36.66 -19.11
N GLU A 488 -10.60 37.92 -19.39
CA GLU A 488 -11.25 38.69 -20.45
C GLU A 488 -10.95 38.04 -21.82
N ALA A 489 -12.00 37.64 -22.56
CA ALA A 489 -11.85 37.04 -23.87
C ALA A 489 -11.34 38.07 -24.91
N PRO A 490 -10.47 37.67 -25.86
CA PRO A 490 -9.98 38.56 -26.90
C PRO A 490 -11.10 38.98 -27.88
N PRO A 491 -10.99 40.17 -28.52
CA PRO A 491 -12.01 40.68 -29.42
C PRO A 491 -12.24 39.73 -30.60
N VAL A 492 -13.50 39.43 -30.88
CA VAL A 492 -13.91 38.54 -31.99
C VAL A 492 -13.62 39.22 -33.34
N PRO A 493 -13.03 38.53 -34.33
CA PRO A 493 -12.85 39.04 -35.69
C PRO A 493 -14.18 39.42 -36.37
N GLU A 494 -14.14 40.34 -37.35
CA GLU A 494 -15.34 40.76 -38.12
C GLU A 494 -16.00 39.61 -38.90
N GLU A 495 -15.30 38.49 -39.10
CA GLU A 495 -15.77 37.28 -39.79
C GLU A 495 -16.53 36.30 -38.86
N GLY A 496 -16.59 36.58 -37.56
CA GLY A 496 -17.23 35.72 -36.56
C GLY A 496 -16.31 34.64 -35.99
N LEU A 497 -16.85 33.82 -35.09
CA LEU A 497 -16.12 32.68 -34.51
C LEU A 497 -15.81 31.64 -35.58
N PRO A 498 -14.64 30.95 -35.51
CA PRO A 498 -14.32 29.85 -36.40
C PRO A 498 -15.41 28.76 -36.38
N ASN A 499 -15.68 28.13 -37.53
CA ASN A 499 -16.74 27.12 -37.64
C ASN A 499 -16.56 26.00 -36.58
N GLY A 500 -17.56 25.85 -35.71
CA GLY A 500 -17.59 24.82 -34.67
C GLY A 500 -17.08 25.26 -33.30
N TRP A 501 -16.67 26.53 -33.12
CA TRP A 501 -16.15 27.03 -31.85
C TRP A 501 -17.24 27.68 -30.99
N THR A 502 -17.26 27.34 -29.70
CA THR A 502 -18.13 28.00 -28.69
C THR A 502 -17.45 29.22 -28.08
N MET A 503 -18.23 30.09 -27.42
CA MET A 503 -17.72 31.30 -26.78
C MET A 503 -16.78 30.99 -25.60
N ASP A 504 -17.02 29.87 -24.90
CA ASP A 504 -16.15 29.40 -23.80
C ASP A 504 -14.81 28.87 -24.33
N GLN A 505 -14.83 28.15 -25.45
CA GLN A 505 -13.59 27.75 -26.13
C GLN A 505 -12.81 28.96 -26.64
N TRP A 506 -13.48 30.01 -27.09
CA TRP A 506 -12.84 31.25 -27.50
C TRP A 506 -12.20 32.01 -26.34
N LYS A 507 -12.84 32.00 -25.14
CA LYS A 507 -12.28 32.59 -23.91
C LYS A 507 -10.91 31.98 -23.57
N TRP A 508 -10.73 30.69 -23.83
CA TRP A 508 -9.49 29.95 -23.54
C TRP A 508 -8.46 29.96 -24.67
N TYR A 509 -8.89 29.78 -25.92
CA TYR A 509 -7.99 29.51 -27.05
C TYR A 509 -7.97 30.61 -28.13
N GLY A 510 -8.79 31.66 -27.99
CA GLY A 510 -8.90 32.74 -28.97
C GLY A 510 -7.60 33.54 -29.17
N HIS A 511 -6.76 33.65 -28.14
CA HIS A 511 -5.47 34.34 -28.23
C HIS A 511 -4.49 33.62 -29.19
N GLN A 512 -4.36 32.30 -29.05
CA GLN A 512 -3.47 31.49 -29.87
C GLN A 512 -3.95 31.43 -31.34
N TRP A 513 -5.27 31.38 -31.54
CA TRP A 513 -5.87 31.41 -32.87
C TRP A 513 -5.59 32.73 -33.61
N LEU A 514 -5.71 33.87 -32.91
CA LEU A 514 -5.40 35.19 -33.47
C LEU A 514 -3.91 35.36 -33.81
N GLU A 515 -3.01 34.77 -33.03
CA GLU A 515 -1.57 34.80 -33.32
C GLU A 515 -1.21 34.00 -34.57
N GLN A 516 -1.80 32.81 -34.76
CA GLN A 516 -1.59 32.01 -35.96
C GLN A 516 -2.13 32.69 -37.23
N ASN A 517 -3.27 33.37 -37.14
CA ASN A 517 -3.91 34.03 -38.29
C ASN A 517 -3.44 35.47 -38.56
N LYS A 518 -2.65 36.09 -37.68
CA LYS A 518 -1.97 37.38 -37.96
C LYS A 518 -0.80 37.26 -38.94
N GLY A 519 -0.36 36.03 -39.25
CA GLY A 519 0.78 35.74 -40.11
C GLY A 519 0.48 35.35 -41.56
N SER A 520 -0.77 35.47 -42.03
CA SER A 520 -1.17 35.16 -43.43
C SER A 520 -1.69 36.37 -44.18
#